data_AF-A0A7V4E2V6-F1
#
_entry.id   AF-A0A7V4E2V6-F1
#
_cell.length_a   1.000
_cell.length_b   1.000
_cell.length_c   1.000
_cell.angle_alpha   90.00
_cell.angle_beta   90.00
_cell.angle_gamma   90.00
#
_symmetry.space_group_name_H-M   'P 1'
#
loop_
_entity.id
_entity.type
_entity.pdbx_description
1 polymer ?
#
loop_
_entity_poly.entity_id
_entity_poly.type
_entity_poly.pdbx_seq_one_letter_code
_entity_poly.pdbx_strand_id
1 'polypeptide(L)'
;MAERPYNELIIHDQLIISLKQTIYRYPNEKYPYLKTYTNHPEKEKGIITQNDEFCYPDLIVIDLRNEKVIMVAEVETITTLNEEEAKEWKIFSSLSQHFALFYPKGYEFRIRELCRNIKIDSFLEYSEVEGKFKLEKKRIIF
;
A
#
# COMPACT_ATOMS: atom_id res chain seq x y z
N MET A 1 7.43 -1.77 11.95
CA MET A 1 7.50 -0.35 11.57
C MET A 1 8.75 0.33 12.10
N ALA A 2 9.69 0.60 11.18
CA ALA A 2 10.82 1.50 11.45
C ALA A 2 10.29 2.93 11.75
N GLU A 3 11.01 3.67 12.60
CA GLU A 3 10.66 5.07 12.85
C GLU A 3 10.96 5.90 11.58
N ARG A 4 9.91 6.39 10.94
CA ARG A 4 10.03 7.24 9.73
C ARG A 4 10.48 8.65 10.12
N PRO A 5 11.45 9.25 9.40
CA PRO A 5 11.73 10.67 9.52
C PRO A 5 10.47 11.52 9.28
N TYR A 6 10.35 12.65 9.98
CA TYR A 6 9.15 13.50 9.93
C TYR A 6 8.73 13.93 8.51
N ASN A 7 9.71 14.27 7.67
CA ASN A 7 9.46 14.62 6.27
C ASN A 7 8.92 13.44 5.45
N GLU A 8 9.42 12.23 5.68
CA GLU A 8 8.91 11.02 5.02
C GLU A 8 7.51 10.67 5.49
N LEU A 9 7.20 10.87 6.77
CA LEU A 9 5.86 10.70 7.32
C LEU A 9 4.84 11.64 6.67
N ILE A 10 5.20 12.91 6.45
CA ILE A 10 4.33 13.86 5.73
C ILE A 10 4.04 13.38 4.31
N ILE A 11 5.08 12.96 3.57
CA ILE A 11 4.96 12.49 2.19
C ILE A 11 4.06 11.25 2.13
N HIS A 12 4.32 10.28 3.02
CA HIS A 12 3.54 9.07 3.19
C HIS A 12 2.03 9.37 3.37
N ASP A 13 1.71 10.25 4.32
CA ASP A 13 0.33 10.57 4.68
C ASP A 13 -0.40 11.30 3.55
N GLN A 14 0.27 12.28 2.94
CA GLN A 14 -0.28 13.00 1.81
C GLN A 14 -0.53 12.07 0.62
N LEU A 15 0.35 11.10 0.37
CA LEU A 15 0.16 10.13 -0.69
C LEU A 15 -1.03 9.21 -0.38
N ILE A 16 -1.15 8.67 0.83
CA ILE A 16 -2.31 7.86 1.24
C ILE A 16 -3.63 8.63 1.05
N ILE A 17 -3.69 9.88 1.50
CA ILE A 17 -4.85 10.75 1.32
C ILE A 17 -5.17 10.93 -0.17
N SER A 18 -4.14 11.23 -0.98
CA SER A 18 -4.29 11.39 -2.44
C SER A 18 -4.83 10.10 -3.08
N LEU A 19 -4.31 8.94 -2.71
CA LEU A 19 -4.75 7.64 -3.21
C LEU A 19 -6.22 7.35 -2.84
N LYS A 20 -6.62 7.58 -1.58
CA LYS A 20 -8.02 7.44 -1.11
C LYS A 20 -8.98 8.37 -1.86
N GLN A 21 -8.53 9.57 -2.24
CA GLN A 21 -9.35 10.56 -2.94
C GLN A 21 -9.38 10.38 -4.46
N THR A 22 -8.43 9.64 -5.04
CA THR A 22 -8.28 9.49 -6.50
C THR A 22 -8.49 8.05 -6.94
N ILE A 23 -7.47 7.19 -6.82
CA ILE A 23 -7.45 5.83 -7.36
C ILE A 23 -8.38 4.91 -6.56
N TYR A 24 -8.42 5.07 -5.24
CA TYR A 24 -9.20 4.24 -4.32
C TYR A 24 -10.37 5.02 -3.72
N ARG A 25 -11.00 5.89 -4.51
CA ARG A 25 -12.20 6.64 -4.11
C ARG A 25 -13.43 5.74 -4.10
N TYR A 26 -13.51 4.86 -3.10
CA TYR A 26 -14.64 3.96 -2.87
C TYR A 26 -15.35 4.28 -1.54
N PRO A 27 -16.69 4.24 -1.50
CA PRO A 27 -17.59 3.89 -2.61
C PRO A 27 -17.66 4.97 -3.69
N ASN A 28 -18.09 4.57 -4.90
CA ASN A 28 -18.45 5.49 -5.99
C ASN A 28 -19.58 4.90 -6.85
N GLU A 29 -20.08 5.66 -7.82
CA GLU A 29 -21.22 5.27 -8.67
C GLU A 29 -21.04 3.90 -9.35
N LYS A 30 -19.82 3.59 -9.81
CA LYS A 30 -19.52 2.33 -10.49
C LYS A 30 -19.35 1.16 -9.52
N TYR A 31 -18.86 1.43 -8.31
CA TYR A 31 -18.56 0.43 -7.29
C TYR A 31 -19.14 0.84 -5.92
N PRO A 32 -20.48 0.83 -5.78
CA PRO A 32 -21.15 1.35 -4.59
C PRO A 32 -20.95 0.49 -3.33
N TYR A 33 -20.56 -0.77 -3.51
CA TYR A 33 -20.34 -1.73 -2.42
C TYR A 33 -18.87 -1.90 -2.02
N LEU A 34 -17.95 -1.24 -2.73
CA LEU A 34 -16.56 -1.19 -2.28
C LEU A 34 -16.39 -0.06 -1.27
N LYS A 35 -15.55 -0.27 -0.26
CA LYS A 35 -15.17 0.77 0.68
C LYS A 35 -13.68 0.75 0.94
N THR A 36 -13.07 1.93 0.90
CA THR A 36 -11.66 2.13 1.22
C THR A 36 -11.49 2.56 2.67
N TYR A 37 -10.64 1.86 3.39
CA TYR A 37 -10.17 2.20 4.72
C TYR A 37 -8.69 2.58 4.66
N THR A 38 -8.26 3.48 5.54
CA THR A 38 -6.86 3.86 5.72
C THR A 38 -6.43 3.57 7.15
N ASN A 39 -5.20 3.11 7.37
CA ASN A 39 -4.68 2.88 8.72
C ASN A 39 -3.64 3.91 9.17
N HIS A 40 -3.54 5.03 8.45
CA HIS A 40 -2.67 6.14 8.80
C HIS A 40 -3.42 7.48 8.71
N PRO A 41 -3.22 8.42 9.66
CA PRO A 41 -2.44 8.27 10.90
C PRO A 41 -3.13 7.41 11.97
N GLU A 42 -4.43 7.15 11.82
CA GLU A 42 -5.21 6.32 12.74
C GLU A 42 -5.63 5.01 12.07
N LYS A 43 -5.61 3.92 12.85
CA LYS A 43 -6.01 2.58 12.39
C LYS A 43 -7.52 2.46 12.28
N GLU A 44 -8.08 2.59 11.07
CA GLU A 44 -9.53 2.43 10.83
C GLU A 44 -9.97 0.96 10.75
N LYS A 45 -9.14 0.07 10.18
CA LYS A 45 -9.54 -1.32 9.89
C LYS A 45 -8.36 -2.29 9.93
N GLY A 46 -8.42 -3.27 10.83
CA GLY A 46 -7.51 -4.42 10.84
C GLY A 46 -7.99 -5.56 9.95
N ILE A 47 -7.04 -6.35 9.44
CA ILE A 47 -7.27 -7.64 8.77
C ILE A 47 -6.69 -8.74 9.65
N ILE A 48 -7.44 -9.82 9.84
CA ILE A 48 -7.00 -10.99 10.61
C ILE A 48 -6.19 -11.91 9.68
N THR A 49 -4.99 -12.28 10.09
CA THR A 49 -4.13 -13.23 9.38
C THR A 49 -4.54 -14.68 9.68
N GLN A 50 -3.91 -15.65 9.02
CA GLN A 50 -4.15 -17.08 9.29
C GLN A 50 -3.74 -17.51 10.71
N ASN A 51 -2.94 -16.70 11.41
CA ASN A 51 -2.48 -16.98 12.77
C ASN A 51 -3.30 -16.22 13.83
N ASP A 52 -4.50 -15.73 13.48
CA ASP A 52 -5.36 -14.91 14.35
C ASP A 52 -4.73 -13.58 14.82
N GLU A 53 -3.72 -13.08 14.10
CA GLU A 53 -3.09 -11.79 14.38
C GLU A 53 -3.74 -10.67 13.55
N PHE A 54 -3.86 -9.48 14.13
CA PHE A 54 -4.29 -8.30 13.38
C PHE A 54 -3.12 -7.64 12.67
N CYS A 55 -3.30 -7.34 11.40
CA CYS A 55 -2.43 -6.45 10.65
C CYS A 55 -3.18 -5.24 10.12
N TYR A 56 -2.44 -4.16 9.85
CA TYR A 56 -2.99 -2.86 9.50
C TYR A 56 -2.27 -2.28 8.28
N PRO A 57 -2.54 -2.80 7.07
CA PRO A 57 -1.98 -2.21 5.88
C PRO A 57 -2.39 -0.75 5.70
N ASP A 58 -1.60 0.07 5.02
CA ASP A 58 -1.87 1.50 4.86
C ASP A 58 -3.26 1.78 4.26
N LEU A 59 -3.63 0.99 3.25
CA LEU A 59 -4.89 1.11 2.50
C LEU A 59 -5.52 -0.27 2.29
N ILE A 60 -6.83 -0.35 2.56
CA ILE A 60 -7.61 -1.59 2.39
C ILE A 60 -8.89 -1.28 1.63
N VAL A 61 -9.19 -2.05 0.59
CA VAL A 61 -10.48 -2.01 -0.10
C VAL A 61 -11.25 -3.31 0.18
N ILE A 62 -12.46 -3.18 0.74
CA ILE A 62 -13.34 -4.30 1.08
C ILE A 62 -14.62 -4.22 0.25
N ASP A 63 -15.08 -5.37 -0.25
CA ASP A 63 -16.43 -5.54 -0.78
C ASP A 63 -17.40 -5.83 0.37
N LEU A 64 -18.28 -4.86 0.66
CA LEU A 64 -19.19 -4.92 1.79
C LEU A 64 -20.29 -5.97 1.64
N ARG A 65 -20.50 -6.53 0.43
CA ARG A 65 -21.53 -7.56 0.22
C ARG A 65 -21.17 -8.91 0.84
N ASN A 66 -19.88 -9.20 0.93
CA ASN A 66 -19.35 -10.48 1.41
C ASN A 66 -18.16 -10.32 2.36
N GLU A 67 -17.91 -9.09 2.82
CA GLU A 67 -16.78 -8.69 3.67
C GLU A 67 -15.40 -9.14 3.17
N LYS A 68 -15.26 -9.33 1.85
CA LYS A 68 -14.02 -9.81 1.25
C LYS A 68 -13.03 -8.68 1.03
N VAL A 69 -11.78 -8.89 1.45
CA VAL A 69 -10.66 -7.99 1.11
C VAL A 69 -10.36 -8.12 -0.39
N ILE A 70 -10.58 -7.04 -1.12
CA ILE A 70 -10.35 -6.97 -2.57
C ILE A 70 -8.92 -6.53 -2.85
N MET A 71 -8.45 -5.51 -2.13
CA MET A 71 -7.15 -4.91 -2.36
C MET A 71 -6.51 -4.47 -1.05
N VAL A 72 -5.21 -4.63 -0.98
CA VAL A 72 -4.33 -4.01 0.02
C VAL A 72 -3.28 -3.18 -0.72
N ALA A 73 -2.89 -2.05 -0.14
CA ALA A 73 -1.77 -1.28 -0.64
C ALA A 73 -0.89 -0.76 0.51
N GLU A 74 0.41 -0.73 0.26
CA GLU A 74 1.45 -0.16 1.12
C GLU A 74 2.13 1.02 0.43
N VAL A 75 2.42 2.07 1.19
CA VAL A 75 3.17 3.23 0.77
C VAL A 75 4.51 3.26 1.47
N GLU A 76 5.56 3.02 0.71
CA GLU A 76 6.92 3.02 1.25
C GLU A 76 7.62 4.35 1.03
N THR A 77 8.48 4.71 1.97
CA THR A 77 9.41 5.83 1.87
C THR A 77 10.83 5.28 1.85
N ILE A 78 11.83 6.15 1.64
CA ILE A 78 13.22 5.71 1.47
C ILE A 78 13.70 4.87 2.66
N THR A 79 13.37 5.28 3.88
CA THR A 79 13.78 4.57 5.10
C THR A 79 13.04 3.25 5.34
N THR A 80 11.85 3.08 4.77
CA THR A 80 11.03 1.87 4.98
C THR A 80 11.22 0.82 3.88
N LEU A 81 12.02 1.11 2.85
CA LEU A 81 12.50 0.11 1.89
C LEU A 81 13.59 -0.82 2.48
N ASN A 82 13.17 -1.66 3.42
CA ASN A 82 14.03 -2.56 4.17
C ASN A 82 13.41 -3.97 4.34
N GLU A 83 14.19 -4.89 4.91
CA GLU A 83 13.82 -6.30 5.06
C GLU A 83 12.69 -6.53 6.08
N GLU A 84 12.52 -5.64 7.06
CA GLU A 84 11.45 -5.78 8.06
C GLU A 84 10.09 -5.51 7.42
N GLU A 85 9.96 -4.43 6.65
CA GLU A 85 8.73 -4.13 5.89
C GLU A 85 8.48 -5.21 4.81
N ALA A 86 9.53 -5.74 4.19
CA ALA A 86 9.39 -6.87 3.25
C ALA A 86 8.73 -8.12 3.88
N LYS A 87 8.92 -8.36 5.19
CA LYS A 87 8.20 -9.45 5.89
C LYS A 87 6.70 -9.15 5.98
N GLU A 88 6.33 -7.90 6.24
CA GLU A 88 4.92 -7.46 6.28
C GLU A 88 4.28 -7.58 4.89
N TRP A 89 4.96 -7.14 3.84
CA TRP A 89 4.51 -7.27 2.45
C TRP A 89 4.23 -8.72 2.06
N LYS A 90 5.07 -9.66 2.53
CA LYS A 90 4.85 -11.09 2.31
C LYS A 90 3.55 -11.57 2.95
N ILE A 91 3.23 -11.11 4.15
CA ILE A 91 1.95 -11.41 4.80
C ILE A 91 0.81 -10.82 3.96
N PHE A 92 0.87 -9.54 3.61
CA PHE A 92 -0.21 -8.83 2.91
C PHE A 92 -0.49 -9.39 1.51
N SER A 93 0.54 -9.89 0.82
CA SER A 93 0.40 -10.57 -0.47
C SER A 93 -0.52 -11.81 -0.43
N SER A 94 -0.70 -12.40 0.76
CA SER A 94 -1.58 -13.56 0.96
C SER A 94 -2.99 -13.22 1.45
N LEU A 95 -3.22 -11.98 1.91
CA LEU A 95 -4.48 -11.56 2.54
C LEU A 95 -5.51 -10.99 1.57
N SER A 96 -5.08 -10.61 0.36
CA SER A 96 -5.93 -9.91 -0.60
C SER A 96 -5.87 -10.56 -1.99
N GLN A 97 -6.84 -10.21 -2.83
CA GLN A 97 -6.79 -10.62 -4.25
C GLN A 97 -5.73 -9.83 -5.03
N HIS A 98 -5.48 -8.59 -4.60
CA HIS A 98 -4.54 -7.68 -5.24
C HIS A 98 -3.74 -6.90 -4.20
N PHE A 99 -2.42 -7.03 -4.26
CA PHE A 99 -1.50 -6.25 -3.45
C PHE A 99 -0.72 -5.24 -4.31
N ALA A 100 -0.79 -3.96 -3.93
CA ALA A 100 -0.06 -2.87 -4.59
C ALA A 100 1.00 -2.26 -3.67
N LEU A 101 2.23 -2.14 -4.17
CA LEU A 101 3.33 -1.50 -3.46
C LEU A 101 3.69 -0.18 -4.13
N PHE A 102 3.60 0.91 -3.38
CA PHE A 102 4.00 2.25 -3.80
C PHE A 102 5.38 2.56 -3.23
N TYR A 103 6.31 3.06 -4.05
CA TYR A 103 7.67 3.34 -3.60
C TYR A 103 8.27 4.57 -4.29
N PRO A 104 9.28 5.23 -3.69
CA PRO A 104 9.89 6.43 -4.25
C PRO A 104 10.62 6.17 -5.56
N LYS A 105 10.64 7.18 -6.43
CA LYS A 105 11.35 7.12 -7.70
C LYS A 105 12.84 6.80 -7.59
N GLY A 106 13.32 5.89 -8.44
CA GLY A 106 14.73 5.48 -8.53
C GLY A 106 15.13 4.34 -7.59
N TYR A 107 14.18 3.71 -6.89
CA TYR A 107 14.44 2.61 -5.96
C TYR A 107 14.07 1.22 -6.52
N GLU A 108 13.91 1.09 -7.84
CA GLU A 108 13.50 -0.19 -8.47
C GLU A 108 14.50 -1.32 -8.22
N PHE A 109 15.79 -1.02 -8.14
CA PHE A 109 16.81 -2.03 -7.80
C PHE A 109 16.56 -2.58 -6.39
N ARG A 110 16.35 -1.70 -5.40
CA ARG A 110 16.09 -2.08 -4.02
C ARG A 110 14.78 -2.89 -3.89
N ILE A 111 13.72 -2.45 -4.55
CA ILE A 111 12.44 -3.18 -4.60
C ILE A 111 12.62 -4.58 -5.16
N ARG A 112 13.42 -4.73 -6.23
CA ARG A 112 13.69 -6.04 -6.84
C ARG A 112 14.40 -6.99 -5.89
N GLU A 113 15.37 -6.48 -5.14
CA GLU A 113 16.09 -7.27 -4.13
C GLU A 113 15.13 -7.76 -3.03
N LEU A 114 14.35 -6.84 -2.44
CA LEU A 114 13.45 -7.12 -1.32
C LEU A 114 12.28 -8.03 -1.72
N CYS A 115 11.73 -7.84 -2.93
CA CYS A 115 10.50 -8.52 -3.35
C CYS A 115 10.74 -9.82 -4.14
N ARG A 116 11.99 -10.32 -4.23
CA ARG A 116 12.36 -11.46 -5.09
C ARG A 116 11.49 -12.71 -4.90
N ASN A 117 11.00 -12.93 -3.68
CA ASN A 117 10.15 -14.08 -3.33
C ASN A 117 8.77 -13.66 -2.79
N ILE A 118 8.32 -12.45 -3.12
CA ILE A 118 7.05 -11.89 -2.66
C ILE A 118 6.16 -11.66 -3.89
N LYS A 119 4.93 -12.18 -3.84
CA LYS A 119 3.98 -11.98 -4.94
C LYS A 119 3.30 -10.62 -4.78
N ILE A 120 3.77 -9.63 -5.53
CA ILE A 120 3.13 -8.29 -5.58
C ILE A 120 2.50 -8.10 -6.95
N ASP A 121 1.22 -7.76 -6.99
CA ASP A 121 0.45 -7.68 -8.23
C ASP A 121 0.67 -6.35 -8.97
N SER A 122 1.04 -5.28 -8.27
CA SER A 122 1.32 -3.98 -8.88
C SER A 122 2.38 -3.19 -8.13
N PHE A 123 3.35 -2.70 -8.89
CA PHE A 123 4.40 -1.80 -8.44
C PHE A 123 4.13 -0.41 -8.99
N LEU A 124 4.01 0.59 -8.12
CA LEU A 124 3.80 1.97 -8.52
C LEU A 124 4.94 2.84 -7.97
N GLU A 125 5.74 3.36 -8.89
CA GLU A 125 6.73 4.36 -8.54
C GLU A 125 6.04 5.71 -8.35
N TYR A 126 6.33 6.42 -7.27
CA TYR A 126 5.87 7.79 -7.06
C TYR A 126 7.02 8.80 -7.06
N SER A 127 6.69 9.99 -7.53
CA SER A 127 7.54 11.18 -7.41
C SER A 127 6.67 12.39 -7.16
N GLU A 128 7.20 13.40 -6.49
CA GLU A 128 6.53 14.68 -6.31
C GLU A 128 6.96 15.65 -7.40
N VAL A 129 5.99 16.26 -8.08
CA VAL A 129 6.20 17.28 -9.12
C VAL A 129 5.24 18.42 -8.83
N GLU A 130 5.78 19.61 -8.51
CA GLU A 130 4.99 20.82 -8.24
C GLU A 130 3.90 20.62 -7.15
N GLY A 131 4.24 19.90 -6.08
CA GLY A 131 3.32 19.63 -4.97
C GLY A 131 2.25 18.56 -5.27
N LYS A 132 2.39 17.80 -6.35
CA LYS A 132 1.50 16.69 -6.72
C LYS A 132 2.27 15.39 -6.89
N PHE A 133 1.66 14.28 -6.46
CA PHE A 133 2.21 12.95 -6.71
C PHE A 133 1.94 12.52 -8.15
N LYS A 134 3.02 12.22 -8.87
CA LYS A 134 2.99 11.50 -10.13
C LYS A 134 3.25 10.02 -9.86
N LEU A 135 2.37 9.17 -10.37
CA LEU A 135 2.43 7.72 -10.21
C LEU A 135 2.72 7.05 -11.55
N GLU A 136 3.69 6.15 -11.58
CA GLU A 136 4.06 5.37 -12.77
C GLU A 136 4.02 3.88 -12.42
N LYS A 137 3.14 3.13 -13.09
CA LYS A 137 3.13 1.67 -12.96
C LYS A 137 4.41 1.10 -13.55
N LYS A 138 5.18 0.37 -12.77
CA LYS A 138 6.40 -0.30 -13.23
C LYS A 138 6.18 -1.80 -13.36
N ARG A 139 6.85 -2.39 -14.35
CA ARG A 139 6.99 -3.84 -14.47
C ARG A 139 8.34 -4.23 -13.87
N ILE A 140 8.33 -4.78 -12.66
CA ILE A 140 9.53 -5.30 -12.04
C ILE A 140 9.74 -6.74 -12.52
N ILE A 141 10.96 -7.02 -13.00
CA ILE A 141 11.39 -8.34 -13.47
C ILE A 141 12.40 -8.85 -12.45
N PHE A 142 12.12 -10.02 -11.88
CA PHE A 142 12.90 -10.67 -10.82
C PHE A 142 13.85 -11.74 -11.35
#